data_AF-A0AAV5J9B2-F1
#
_entry.id   AF-A0AAV5J9B2-F1
#
_cell.length_a   1.000
_cell.length_b   1.000
_cell.length_c   1.000
_cell.angle_alpha   90.00
_cell.angle_beta   90.00
_cell.angle_gamma   90.00
#
_symmetry.space_group_name_H-M   'P 1'
#
loop_
_entity.id
_entity.type
_entity.pdbx_description
1 polymer ?
#
loop_
_entity_poly.entity_id
_entity_poly.type
_entity_poly.pdbx_seq_one_letter_code
_entity_poly.pdbx_strand_id
1 'polypeptide(L)'
;MAKFNVVQKQKRAQIAERKRLIHGDPVTGKLKNMPQALAMSGKRKRKLLRKWRKGQKEAIENGLVTMQDVEMATAEGVLLYS
;
A
#
# COMPACT_ATOMS: atom_id res chain seq x y z
N MET A 1 -18.28 24.45 -35.11
CA MET A 1 -17.41 24.01 -34.00
C MET A 1 -17.80 24.52 -32.60
N ALA A 2 -18.19 25.79 -32.42
CA ALA A 2 -18.33 26.41 -31.08
C ALA A 2 -19.37 25.73 -30.16
N LYS A 3 -20.58 25.41 -30.67
CA LYS A 3 -21.66 24.83 -29.86
C LYS A 3 -21.33 23.46 -29.28
N PHE A 4 -20.66 22.59 -30.05
CA PHE A 4 -20.26 21.26 -29.61
C PHE A 4 -19.23 21.33 -28.46
N ASN A 5 -18.25 22.23 -28.57
CA ASN A 5 -17.24 22.43 -27.54
C ASN A 5 -17.85 22.96 -26.24
N VAL A 6 -18.83 23.87 -26.32
CA VAL A 6 -19.57 24.36 -25.15
C VAL A 6 -20.31 23.22 -24.45
N VAL A 7 -21.03 22.39 -25.21
CA VAL A 7 -21.76 21.22 -24.67
C VAL A 7 -20.79 20.20 -24.06
N GLN A 8 -19.66 19.93 -24.71
CA GLN A 8 -18.60 19.06 -24.18
C GLN A 8 -18.02 19.59 -22.87
N LYS A 9 -17.76 20.90 -22.78
CA LYS A 9 -17.24 21.55 -21.56
C LYS A 9 -18.23 21.42 -20.40
N GLN A 10 -19.52 21.62 -20.66
CA GLN A 10 -20.57 21.45 -19.65
C GLN A 10 -20.67 19.99 -19.18
N LYS A 11 -20.65 19.01 -20.10
CA LYS A 11 -20.65 17.59 -19.75
C LYS A 11 -19.45 17.21 -18.88
N ARG A 12 -18.25 17.69 -19.22
CA ARG A 12 -17.03 17.44 -18.41
C ARG A 12 -17.16 18.02 -17.01
N ALA A 13 -17.73 19.21 -16.86
CA ALA A 13 -17.97 19.83 -15.57
C ALA A 13 -18.98 19.02 -14.73
N GLN A 14 -20.11 18.61 -15.31
CA GLN A 14 -21.11 17.78 -14.62
C GLN A 14 -20.54 16.44 -14.16
N ILE A 15 -19.72 15.79 -14.99
CA ILE A 15 -19.06 14.52 -14.62
C ILE A 15 -18.09 14.75 -13.45
N ALA A 16 -17.33 15.85 -13.45
CA ALA A 16 -16.40 16.18 -12.37
C ALA A 16 -17.13 16.42 -11.04
N GLU A 17 -18.24 17.17 -11.05
CA GLU A 17 -19.07 17.39 -9.86
C GLU A 17 -19.69 16.09 -9.35
N ARG A 18 -20.20 15.23 -10.24
CA ARG A 18 -20.72 13.93 -9.84
C ARG A 18 -19.66 13.06 -9.17
N LYS A 19 -18.43 13.08 -9.66
CA LYS A 19 -17.30 12.37 -9.03
C LYS A 19 -16.95 12.94 -7.65
N ARG A 20 -17.04 14.26 -7.46
CA ARG A 20 -16.84 14.91 -6.15
C ARG A 20 -17.93 14.53 -5.15
N LEU A 21 -19.18 14.43 -5.59
CA LEU A 21 -20.29 14.03 -4.72
C LEU A 21 -20.17 12.57 -4.26
N ILE A 22 -19.74 11.66 -5.15
CA ILE A 22 -19.68 10.23 -4.85
C ILE A 22 -18.38 9.85 -4.13
N HIS A 23 -17.24 10.42 -4.53
CA HIS A 23 -15.90 10.00 -4.09
C HIS A 23 -15.08 11.11 -3.41
N GLY A 24 -15.63 12.32 -3.31
CA GLY A 24 -14.96 13.42 -2.64
C GLY A 24 -14.90 13.22 -1.13
N ASP A 25 -13.97 13.94 -0.50
CA ASP A 25 -13.90 14.02 0.95
C ASP A 25 -15.19 14.66 1.51
N PRO A 26 -15.79 14.11 2.59
CA PRO A 26 -17.05 14.61 3.14
C PRO A 26 -16.99 16.04 3.68
N VAL A 27 -15.80 16.53 4.06
CA VAL A 27 -15.62 17.88 4.62
C VAL A 27 -15.23 18.88 3.53
N THR A 28 -14.35 18.48 2.60
CA THR A 28 -13.81 19.42 1.60
C THR A 28 -14.42 19.29 0.20
N GLY A 29 -15.16 18.21 -0.07
CA GLY A 29 -15.75 17.90 -1.38
C GLY A 29 -14.74 17.62 -2.48
N LYS A 30 -13.43 17.64 -2.18
CA LYS A 30 -12.36 17.43 -3.16
C LYS A 30 -12.07 15.94 -3.30
N LEU A 31 -11.83 15.50 -4.54
CA LEU A 31 -11.29 14.17 -4.80
C LEU A 31 -9.84 14.11 -4.30
N LYS A 32 -9.54 13.15 -3.41
CA LYS A 32 -8.17 12.89 -2.99
C LYS A 32 -7.42 12.22 -4.15
N ASN A 33 -6.22 12.73 -4.46
CA ASN A 33 -5.31 12.00 -5.34
C ASN A 33 -4.82 10.78 -4.58
N MET A 34 -5.36 9.60 -4.88
CA MET A 34 -4.80 8.36 -4.37
C MET A 34 -3.47 8.13 -5.10
N PRO A 35 -2.33 8.14 -4.40
CA PRO A 35 -1.09 7.74 -5.04
C PRO A 35 -1.26 6.31 -5.49
N GLN A 36 -0.98 6.04 -6.77
CA GLN A 36 -0.99 4.67 -7.26
C GLN A 36 0.00 3.87 -6.40
N ALA A 37 -0.45 2.75 -5.86
CA ALA A 37 0.42 1.85 -5.12
C ALA A 37 1.56 1.43 -6.04
N LEU A 38 2.75 2.01 -5.83
CA LEU A 38 3.91 1.71 -6.64
C LEU A 38 4.29 0.25 -6.40
N ALA A 39 4.07 -0.59 -7.41
CA ALA A 39 4.45 -1.98 -7.36
C ALA A 39 5.97 -2.07 -7.10
N MET A 40 6.36 -2.72 -6.00
CA MET A 40 7.77 -2.88 -5.69
C MET A 40 8.44 -3.80 -6.73
N SER A 41 9.46 -3.28 -7.42
CA SER A 41 10.30 -4.06 -8.34
C SER A 41 10.86 -5.32 -7.65
N GLY A 42 10.94 -6.43 -8.39
CA GLY A 42 11.51 -7.69 -7.92
C GLY A 42 12.93 -7.52 -7.36
N LYS A 43 13.73 -6.62 -7.93
CA LYS A 43 15.07 -6.28 -7.42
C LYS A 43 15.00 -5.66 -6.02
N ARG A 44 14.03 -4.78 -5.77
CA ARG A 44 13.82 -4.15 -4.46
C ARG A 44 13.30 -5.16 -3.44
N LYS A 45 12.36 -6.03 -3.82
CA LYS A 45 11.90 -7.16 -2.99
C LYS A 45 13.08 -8.05 -2.58
N ARG A 46 13.92 -8.47 -3.54
CA ARG A 46 15.11 -9.30 -3.27
C ARG A 46 16.13 -8.59 -2.36
N LYS A 47 16.36 -7.29 -2.56
CA LYS A 47 17.26 -6.49 -1.69
C LYS A 47 16.73 -6.41 -0.25
N LEU A 48 15.43 -6.18 -0.07
CA LEU A 48 14.80 -6.12 1.25
C LEU A 48 14.86 -7.48 1.96
N LEU A 49 14.53 -8.57 1.27
CA LEU A 49 14.69 -9.93 1.81
C LEU A 49 16.13 -10.25 2.21
N ARG A 50 17.13 -9.78 1.42
CA ARG A 50 18.53 -9.96 1.77
C ARG A 50 18.93 -9.16 3.01
N LYS A 51 18.49 -7.90 3.11
CA LYS A 51 18.73 -7.06 4.29
C LYS A 51 18.10 -7.65 5.54
N TRP A 52 16.87 -8.13 5.43
CA TRP A 52 16.13 -8.75 6.53
C TRP A 52 16.84 -10.02 7.02
N ARG A 53 17.22 -10.93 6.11
CA ARG A 53 18.00 -12.13 6.47
C ARG A 53 19.34 -11.79 7.13
N LYS A 54 20.03 -10.74 6.67
CA LYS A 54 21.28 -10.29 7.29
C LYS A 54 21.03 -9.78 8.71
N GLY A 55 19.98 -8.99 8.91
CA GLY A 55 19.59 -8.48 10.23
C GLY A 55 19.19 -9.61 11.20
N GLN A 56 18.47 -10.63 10.73
CA GLN A 56 18.18 -11.82 11.53
C GLN A 56 19.45 -12.57 11.94
N LYS A 57 20.39 -12.76 11.00
CA LYS A 57 21.67 -13.42 11.30
C LYS A 57 22.47 -12.64 12.34
N GLU A 58 22.56 -11.31 12.19
CA GLU A 58 23.24 -10.44 13.15
C GLU A 58 22.54 -10.46 14.52
N ALA A 59 21.21 -10.54 14.57
CA ALA A 59 20.46 -10.65 15.82
C ALA A 59 20.74 -11.98 16.55
N ILE A 60 20.88 -13.08 15.82
CA ILE A 60 21.29 -14.39 16.39
C ILE A 60 22.73 -14.33 16.89
N GLU A 61 23.65 -13.76 16.10
CA GLU A 61 25.08 -13.66 16.44
C GLU A 61 25.32 -12.78 17.68
N ASN A 62 24.54 -11.71 17.84
CA ASN A 62 24.56 -10.86 19.02
C ASN A 62 23.80 -11.45 20.23
N GLY A 63 23.21 -12.65 20.10
CA GLY A 63 22.44 -13.30 21.16
C GLY A 63 21.09 -12.65 21.45
N LEU A 64 20.61 -11.75 20.59
CA LEU A 64 19.33 -11.06 20.71
C LEU A 64 18.12 -11.96 20.38
N VAL A 65 18.37 -13.05 19.64
CA VAL A 65 17.40 -14.10 19.34
C VAL A 65 18.03 -15.43 19.72
N THR A 66 17.39 -16.15 20.64
CA THR A 66 17.80 -17.49 21.08
C THR A 66 17.00 -18.56 20.35
N MET A 67 17.48 -19.81 20.38
CA MET A 67 16.75 -20.94 19.79
C MET A 67 15.35 -21.12 20.40
N GLN A 68 15.17 -20.78 21.68
CA GLN A 68 13.87 -20.82 22.36
C GLN A 68 12.88 -19.80 21.79
N ASP A 69 13.34 -18.60 21.41
CA ASP A 69 12.49 -17.58 20.78
C ASP A 69 11.98 -18.04 19.41
N VAL A 70 12.82 -18.78 18.68
CA VAL A 70 12.45 -19.37 17.39
C VAL A 70 11.40 -20.46 17.58
N GLU A 71 11.59 -21.36 18.56
CA GLU A 71 10.64 -22.42 18.88
C GLU A 71 9.27 -21.87 19.29
N MET A 72 9.24 -20.86 20.17
CA MET A 72 8.02 -20.20 20.62
C MET A 72 7.26 -19.55 19.44
N ALA A 73 7.96 -18.82 18.57
CA ALA A 73 7.34 -18.20 17.40
C ALA A 73 6.78 -19.23 16.40
N THR A 74 7.43 -20.39 16.25
CA THR A 74 6.91 -21.48 15.41
C THR A 74 5.67 -22.14 16.02
N ALA A 75 5.65 -22.33 17.34
CA ALA A 75 4.50 -22.91 18.04
C ALA A 75 3.27 -21.99 17.96
N GLU A 76 3.45 -20.68 18.18
CA GLU A 76 2.37 -19.68 18.03
C GLU A 76 1.83 -19.63 16.59
N GLY A 77 2.71 -19.75 15.60
CA GLY A 77 2.32 -19.83 14.20
C GLY A 77 1.49 -21.07 13.88
N VAL A 78 1.83 -22.23 14.43
CA VAL A 78 1.09 -23.48 14.22
C VAL A 78 -0.30 -23.44 14.86
N LEU A 79 -0.44 -22.83 16.03
CA LEU A 79 -1.72 -22.70 16.76
C LEU A 79 -2.73 -21.75 16.09
N LEU A 80 -2.28 -20.84 15.24
CA LEU A 80 -3.16 -19.90 14.52
C LEU A 80 -3.70 -20.43 13.19
N TYR A 81 -3.19 -21.58 12.72
CA TYR A 81 -3.60 -22.23 11.46
C TYR A 81 -4.27 -23.60 11.67
N SER A 82 -4.52 -24.00 12.91
CA SER A 82 -5.25 -25.22 13.28
C SER A 82 -6.73 -24.96 13.55
#